data_AF-A0A7C1T5H0-F1
#
_entry.id   AF-A0A7C1T5H0-F1
#
_cell.length_a   1.000
_cell.length_b   1.000
_cell.length_c   1.000
_cell.angle_alpha   90.00
_cell.angle_beta   90.00
_cell.angle_gamma   90.00
#
_symmetry.space_group_name_H-M   'P 1'
#
loop_
_entity.id
_entity.type
_entity.pdbx_description
1 polymer ?
#
loop_
_entity_poly.entity_id
_entity_poly.type
_entity_poly.pdbx_seq_one_letter_code
_entity_poly.pdbx_strand_id
1 'polypeptide(L)'
;MERKLYEAIREAGNSGIMQRDLWKKLGIDSRVGMRILRQLEKQGLVIREEVVHKGRKSYVIRAVERTEDRVEIPGFLEEVPCFLCSSLRRCVYGEIDISGCTKIKRWLDGTDGSASESVHSRQS
;
A
#
# COMPACT_ATOMS: atom_id res chain seq x y z
N MET A 1 -11.44 -11.84 -15.97
CA MET A 1 -12.76 -11.65 -15.33
C MET A 1 -12.61 -11.31 -13.85
N GLU A 2 -11.77 -12.02 -13.11
CA GLU A 2 -11.43 -11.72 -11.70
C GLU A 2 -11.07 -10.26 -11.43
N ARG A 3 -10.12 -9.71 -12.20
CA ARG A 3 -9.73 -8.29 -12.12
C ARG A 3 -10.92 -7.32 -12.23
N LYS A 4 -11.77 -7.49 -13.25
CA LYS A 4 -12.96 -6.64 -13.49
C LYS A 4 -13.95 -6.71 -12.33
N LEU A 5 -14.13 -7.90 -11.75
CA LEU A 5 -15.02 -8.11 -10.60
C LEU A 5 -14.46 -7.43 -9.36
N TYR A 6 -13.16 -7.55 -9.11
CA TYR A 6 -12.48 -6.88 -8.01
C TYR A 6 -12.50 -5.35 -8.16
N GLU A 7 -12.24 -4.82 -9.36
CA GLU A 7 -12.33 -3.39 -9.66
C GLU A 7 -13.74 -2.84 -9.41
N ALA A 8 -14.79 -3.54 -9.87
CA ALA A 8 -16.17 -3.13 -9.64
C ALA A 8 -16.56 -3.10 -8.14
N ILE A 9 -15.95 -3.98 -7.33
CA ILE A 9 -16.12 -3.97 -5.86
C ILE A 9 -15.34 -2.80 -5.23
N ARG A 10 -14.11 -2.52 -5.69
CA ARG A 10 -13.31 -1.37 -5.21
C ARG A 10 -13.99 -0.03 -5.52
N GLU A 11 -14.55 0.13 -6.71
CA GLU A 11 -15.31 1.32 -7.11
C GLU A 11 -16.54 1.59 -6.24
N ALA A 12 -17.11 0.53 -5.64
CA ALA A 12 -18.26 0.66 -4.75
C ALA A 12 -17.89 1.24 -3.37
N GLY A 13 -16.59 1.38 -3.08
CA GLY A 13 -16.05 1.98 -1.87
C GLY A 13 -16.55 1.31 -0.59
N ASN A 14 -16.57 2.09 0.50
CA ASN A 14 -16.89 1.61 1.84
C ASN A 14 -18.36 1.20 2.03
N SER A 15 -19.27 1.68 1.17
CA SER A 15 -20.65 1.19 1.14
C SER A 15 -20.77 -0.22 0.58
N GLY A 16 -19.81 -0.65 -0.23
CA GLY A 16 -19.87 -1.92 -0.94
C GLY A 16 -20.96 -1.99 -2.00
N ILE A 17 -21.14 -3.20 -2.52
CA ILE A 17 -22.13 -3.50 -3.56
C ILE A 17 -22.92 -4.75 -3.20
N MET A 18 -24.24 -4.72 -3.42
CA MET A 18 -25.06 -5.91 -3.25
C MET A 18 -24.65 -6.97 -4.29
N GLN A 19 -24.51 -8.23 -3.85
CA GLN A 19 -24.09 -9.34 -4.71
C GLN A 19 -24.95 -9.48 -5.98
N ARG A 20 -26.27 -9.27 -5.87
CA ARG A 20 -27.20 -9.32 -7.02
C ARG A 20 -26.93 -8.21 -8.03
N ASP A 21 -26.56 -7.03 -7.55
CA ASP A 21 -26.30 -5.88 -8.41
C ASP A 21 -24.91 -5.95 -9.02
N LEU A 22 -23.94 -6.57 -8.33
CA LEU A 22 -22.63 -6.87 -8.89
C LEU A 22 -22.72 -7.75 -10.14
N TRP A 23 -23.57 -8.78 -10.11
CA TRP A 23 -23.81 -9.65 -11.27
C TRP A 23 -24.44 -8.91 -12.44
N LYS A 24 -25.45 -8.08 -12.15
CA LYS A 24 -26.11 -7.23 -13.15
C LYS A 24 -25.14 -6.21 -13.75
N LYS A 25 -24.34 -5.54 -12.92
CA LYS A 25 -23.33 -4.54 -13.34
C LYS A 25 -22.30 -5.16 -14.27
N LEU A 26 -21.89 -6.40 -14.02
CA LEU A 26 -20.86 -7.08 -14.81
C LEU A 26 -21.42 -7.93 -15.95
N GLY A 27 -22.74 -8.12 -16.04
CA GLY A 27 -23.38 -8.98 -17.03
C GLY A 27 -22.97 -10.45 -16.92
N ILE A 28 -22.71 -10.95 -15.71
CA ILE A 28 -22.22 -12.32 -15.48
C ILE A 28 -23.24 -13.19 -14.73
N ASP A 29 -23.14 -14.50 -14.95
CA ASP A 29 -23.91 -15.48 -14.20
C ASP A 29 -23.44 -15.60 -12.75
N SER A 30 -24.40 -15.86 -11.85
CA SER A 30 -24.17 -16.00 -10.42
C SER A 30 -23.18 -17.10 -10.05
N ARG A 31 -23.11 -18.23 -10.80
CA ARG A 31 -22.17 -19.31 -10.53
C ARG A 31 -20.74 -18.90 -10.85
N VAL A 32 -20.56 -18.20 -11.97
CA VAL A 32 -19.26 -17.65 -12.38
C VAL A 32 -18.80 -16.59 -11.37
N GLY A 33 -19.69 -15.65 -11.03
CA GLY A 33 -19.44 -14.61 -10.04
C GLY A 33 -19.06 -15.17 -8.68
N MET A 34 -19.83 -16.15 -8.16
CA MET A 34 -19.56 -16.78 -6.87
C MET A 34 -18.24 -17.55 -6.82
N ARG A 35 -17.85 -18.21 -7.93
CA ARG A 35 -16.56 -18.91 -7.99
C ARG A 35 -15.39 -17.93 -7.83
N ILE A 36 -15.44 -16.80 -8.53
CA ILE A 36 -14.42 -15.76 -8.44
C ILE A 36 -14.45 -15.09 -7.07
N LEU A 37 -15.65 -14.79 -6.56
CA LEU A 37 -15.81 -14.13 -5.26
C LEU A 37 -15.19 -14.94 -4.13
N ARG A 38 -15.41 -16.27 -4.11
CA ARG A 38 -14.80 -17.17 -3.12
C ARG A 38 -13.26 -17.16 -3.17
N GLN A 39 -12.70 -17.04 -4.37
CA GLN A 39 -11.24 -16.94 -4.54
C GLN A 39 -10.71 -15.63 -3.95
N LEU A 40 -11.40 -14.51 -4.23
CA LEU A 40 -11.06 -13.20 -3.67
C LEU A 40 -11.23 -13.16 -2.14
N GLU A 41 -12.26 -13.81 -1.60
CA GLU A 41 -12.47 -13.97 -0.15
C GLU A 41 -11.31 -14.77 0.47
N LYS A 42 -10.90 -15.88 -0.17
CA LYS A 42 -9.76 -16.70 0.29
C LYS A 42 -8.43 -15.93 0.27
N GLN A 43 -8.26 -15.00 -0.68
CA GLN A 43 -7.09 -14.13 -0.76
C GLN A 43 -7.15 -12.95 0.23
N GLY A 44 -8.25 -12.80 0.99
CA GLY A 44 -8.45 -11.66 1.89
C GLY A 44 -8.58 -10.32 1.17
N LEU A 45 -8.98 -10.33 -0.11
CA LEU A 45 -9.14 -9.11 -0.91
C LEU A 45 -10.53 -8.50 -0.79
N VAL A 46 -11.53 -9.31 -0.44
CA VAL A 46 -12.92 -8.88 -0.29
C VAL A 46 -13.53 -9.55 0.94
N ILE A 47 -14.50 -8.86 1.53
CA ILE A 47 -15.34 -9.36 2.62
C ILE A 47 -16.80 -9.33 2.19
N ARG A 48 -17.58 -10.24 2.77
CA ARG A 48 -19.00 -10.39 2.50
C ARG A 48 -19.77 -10.35 3.79
N GLU A 49 -20.70 -9.41 3.88
CA GLU A 49 -21.56 -9.24 5.05
C GLU A 49 -22.99 -9.59 4.73
N GLU A 50 -23.61 -10.35 5.63
CA GLU A 50 -25.02 -10.70 5.52
C GLU A 50 -25.88 -9.49 5.89
N VAL A 51 -26.80 -9.13 5.00
CA VAL A 51 -27.78 -8.07 5.21
C VAL A 51 -29.18 -8.61 4.97
N VAL A 52 -30.16 -8.13 5.74
CA VAL A 52 -31.56 -8.45 5.49
C VAL A 52 -32.11 -7.44 4.49
N HIS A 53 -32.45 -7.90 3.29
CA HIS A 53 -33.09 -7.07 2.27
C HIS A 53 -34.46 -7.64 1.94
N LYS A 54 -35.52 -6.89 2.25
CA LYS A 54 -36.93 -7.28 2.03
C LYS A 54 -37.28 -8.64 2.66
N GLY A 55 -36.85 -8.87 3.90
CA GLY A 55 -37.12 -10.10 4.64
C GLY A 55 -36.36 -11.34 4.16
N ARG A 56 -35.42 -11.18 3.21
CA ARG A 56 -34.55 -12.26 2.73
C ARG A 56 -33.09 -11.93 3.01
N LYS A 57 -32.32 -12.95 3.42
CA LYS A 57 -30.87 -12.86 3.54
C LYS A 57 -30.26 -12.50 2.19
N SER A 58 -29.41 -11.49 2.19
CA SER A 58 -28.66 -11.00 1.04
C SER A 58 -27.24 -10.68 1.50
N TYR A 59 -26.36 -10.34 0.55
CA TYR A 59 -24.97 -10.07 0.87
C TYR A 59 -24.52 -8.76 0.25
N VAL A 60 -23.84 -7.94 1.06
CA VAL A 60 -23.06 -6.79 0.61
C VAL A 60 -21.60 -7.24 0.55
N ILE A 61 -20.94 -6.92 -0.57
CA ILE A 61 -19.55 -7.25 -0.82
C ILE A 61 -18.75 -5.95 -0.75
N ARG A 62 -17.66 -5.97 0.00
CA ARG A 62 -16.72 -4.83 0.11
C ARG A 62 -15.32 -5.29 -0.21
N ALA A 63 -14.54 -4.42 -0.82
CA ALA A 63 -13.10 -4.64 -0.90
C ALA A 63 -12.54 -4.50 0.52
N VAL A 64 -11.60 -5.36 0.87
CA VAL A 64 -10.74 -5.07 2.01
C VAL A 64 -9.89 -3.90 1.55
N GLU A 65 -10.09 -2.73 2.16
CA GLU A 65 -9.09 -1.68 2.12
C GLU A 65 -7.85 -2.28 2.77
N ARG A 66 -6.95 -2.78 1.91
CA ARG A 66 -5.55 -2.60 2.23
C ARG A 66 -5.43 -1.10 2.28
N THR A 67 -5.33 -0.54 3.48
CA THR A 67 -4.47 0.61 3.60
C THR A 67 -3.18 0.12 2.95
N GLU A 68 -2.99 0.46 1.68
CA GLU A 68 -1.68 0.90 1.25
C GLU A 68 -1.42 1.98 2.28
N ASP A 69 -0.86 1.59 3.44
CA ASP A 69 -0.26 2.52 4.35
C ASP A 69 0.62 3.28 3.39
N ARG A 70 0.20 4.50 3.04
CA ARG A 70 1.04 5.37 2.26
C ARG A 70 2.23 5.49 3.17
N VAL A 71 3.26 4.71 2.87
CA VAL A 71 4.47 4.73 3.64
C VAL A 71 5.02 6.10 3.33
N GLU A 72 4.72 7.04 4.22
CA GLU A 72 5.35 8.34 4.20
C GLU A 72 6.81 8.05 4.42
N ILE A 73 7.60 8.23 3.36
CA ILE A 73 9.05 8.11 3.46
C ILE A 73 9.47 9.27 4.36
N PRO A 74 10.04 9.01 5.55
CA PRO A 74 10.45 10.08 6.44
C PRO A 74 11.47 10.98 5.75
N GLY A 75 11.30 12.30 5.82
CA GLY A 75 12.15 13.25 5.11
C GLY A 75 13.65 13.11 5.41
N PHE A 76 14.02 12.67 6.63
CA PHE A 76 15.43 12.44 6.99
C PHE A 76 16.12 11.39 6.11
N LEU A 77 15.38 10.49 5.46
CA LEU A 77 15.98 9.52 4.54
C LEU A 77 16.57 10.18 3.30
N GLU A 78 16.08 11.36 2.91
CA GLU A 78 16.66 12.15 1.82
C GLU A 78 18.04 12.71 2.19
N GLU A 79 18.28 12.95 3.48
CA GLU A 79 19.57 13.41 3.99
C GLU A 79 20.62 12.29 4.03
N VAL A 80 20.20 11.02 4.03
CA VAL A 80 21.11 9.87 4.02
C VAL A 80 21.68 9.70 2.61
N PRO A 81 22.99 9.92 2.38
CA PRO A 81 23.58 9.96 1.03
C PRO A 81 23.46 8.62 0.28
N CYS A 82 23.27 7.52 1.02
CA CYS A 82 23.08 6.19 0.45
C CYS A 82 21.69 6.00 -0.17
N PHE A 83 20.66 6.69 0.31
CA PHE A 83 19.27 6.47 -0.10
C PHE A 83 19.06 6.71 -1.60
N LEU A 84 19.72 7.72 -2.16
CA LEU A 84 19.70 8.06 -3.59
C LEU A 84 21.04 7.78 -4.30
N CYS A 85 21.89 6.93 -3.73
CA CYS A 85 23.23 6.71 -4.26
C CYS A 85 23.22 5.84 -5.53
N SER A 86 23.73 6.39 -6.65
CA SER A 86 23.87 5.66 -7.92
C SER A 86 24.75 4.42 -7.86
N SER A 87 25.64 4.31 -6.87
CA SER A 87 26.52 3.15 -6.67
C SER A 87 26.03 2.17 -5.61
N LEU A 88 24.82 2.36 -5.05
CA LEU A 88 24.31 1.54 -3.94
C LEU A 88 24.36 0.04 -4.24
N ARG A 89 24.03 -0.39 -5.46
CA ARG A 89 24.10 -1.81 -5.84
C ARG A 89 25.51 -2.37 -5.71
N ARG A 90 26.54 -1.63 -6.13
CA ARG A 90 27.95 -2.05 -6.01
C ARG A 90 28.40 -2.15 -4.55
N CYS A 91 27.89 -1.27 -3.68
CA CYS A 91 28.13 -1.36 -2.24
C CYS A 91 27.53 -2.64 -1.63
N VAL A 92 26.29 -2.99 -1.99
CA VAL A 92 25.61 -4.20 -1.45
C VAL A 92 26.31 -5.49 -1.87
N TYR A 93 26.86 -5.53 -3.09
CA TYR A 93 27.65 -6.68 -3.56
C TYR A 93 29.10 -6.68 -3.08
N GLY A 94 29.50 -5.72 -2.24
CA GLY A 94 30.84 -5.68 -1.64
C GLY A 94 31.95 -5.19 -2.57
N GLU A 95 31.62 -4.65 -3.74
CA GLU A 95 32.60 -4.04 -4.65
C GLU A 95 33.14 -2.70 -4.12
N ILE A 96 32.34 -2.03 -3.29
CA ILE A 96 32.70 -0.78 -2.62
C ILE A 96 32.57 -1.03 -1.12
N ASP A 97 33.69 -0.94 -0.41
CA ASP A 97 33.67 -1.00 1.04
C ASP A 97 32.99 0.25 1.64
N ILE A 98 32.02 0.01 2.52
CA ILE A 98 31.25 1.04 3.21
C ILE A 98 32.19 1.88 4.09
N SER A 99 33.20 1.27 4.70
CA SER A 99 34.18 1.97 5.54
C SER A 99 35.11 2.90 4.74
N GLY A 100 35.24 2.66 3.43
CA GLY A 100 35.99 3.50 2.49
C GLY A 100 35.17 4.61 1.83
N CYS A 101 33.84 4.59 1.96
CA CYS A 101 32.95 5.46 1.20
C CYS A 101 33.04 6.94 1.63
N THR A 102 33.55 7.80 0.74
CA THR A 102 33.71 9.24 1.02
C THR A 102 32.38 9.94 1.27
N LYS A 103 31.28 9.52 0.62
CA LYS A 103 29.94 10.12 0.81
C LYS A 103 29.42 9.90 2.23
N ILE A 104 29.56 8.67 2.75
CA ILE A 104 29.14 8.35 4.12
C ILE A 104 30.04 9.06 5.12
N LYS A 105 31.36 9.08 4.90
CA LYS A 105 32.29 9.79 5.79
C LYS A 105 31.94 11.26 5.92
N ARG A 106 31.75 11.96 4.80
CA ARG A 106 31.41 13.39 4.81
C ARG A 106 30.11 13.69 5.53
N TRP A 107 29.11 12.83 5.36
CA TRP A 107 27.84 12.91 6.07
C TRP A 107 28.00 12.68 7.58
N LEU A 108 28.77 11.66 8.00
CA LEU A 108 29.07 11.40 9.41
C LEU A 108 29.90 12.53 10.06
N ASP A 109 30.82 13.12 9.30
CA ASP A 109 31.68 14.22 9.74
C ASP A 109 30.94 15.57 9.73
N GLY A 110 29.69 15.63 9.24
CA GLY A 110 28.89 16.87 9.15
C GLY A 110 29.44 17.88 8.14
N THR A 111 30.27 17.43 7.19
CA THR A 111 30.93 18.28 6.19
C THR A 111 30.11 18.47 4.91
N ASP A 112 29.05 17.69 4.74
CA ASP A 112 28.06 17.89 3.69
C ASP A 112 27.07 18.97 4.16
N GLY A 113 27.37 20.22 3.83
CA GLY A 113 26.60 21.39 4.23
C GLY A 113 25.14 21.30 3.79
N SER A 114 24.27 20.94 4.73
CA SER A 114 22.88 21.38 4.79
C SER A 114 22.65 21.99 6.16
N ALA A 115 22.25 23.26 6.16
CA ALA A 115 21.95 24.02 7.35
C ALA A 115 20.70 23.42 8.03
N SER A 116 20.88 22.82 9.20
CA SER A 116 19.80 22.71 10.19
C SER A 116 20.01 23.80 11.24
N GLU A 117 19.41 24.96 11.01
CA GLU A 117 19.25 25.99 12.02
C GLU A 117 18.44 25.44 13.21
N SER A 118 19.10 25.43 14.37
CA SER A 118 18.59 26.05 15.61
C SER A 118 17.20 25.65 16.10
N VAL A 119 17.06 24.49 16.74
CA VAL A 119 16.08 24.33 17.85
C VAL A 119 16.74 23.60 19.02
N HIS A 120 17.62 24.29 19.73
CA HIS A 120 17.83 24.06 21.16
C HIS A 120 17.86 25.43 21.84
N SER A 121 16.70 25.84 22.34
CA SER A 121 16.61 26.97 23.27
C SER A 121 15.59 26.64 24.35
N ARG A 122 16.17 26.54 25.55
CA ARG A 122 15.61 26.88 26.87
C ARG A 122 14.88 25.78 27.63
N GLN A 123 15.70 25.14 28.46
CA GLN A 123 15.44 24.96 29.89
C GLN A 123 14.62 26.12 30.49
N SER A 124 13.63 25.78 31.31
CA SER A 124 13.33 26.42 32.61
C SER A 124 12.53 25.43 33.44
#